data_AF-A0AAD7NSY7-F1
#
_entry.id   AF-A0AAD7NSY7-F1
#
_cell.length_a   1.000
_cell.length_b   1.000
_cell.length_c   1.000
_cell.angle_alpha   90.00
_cell.angle_beta   90.00
_cell.angle_gamma   90.00
#
_symmetry.space_group_name_H-M   'P 1'
#
loop_
_entity.id
_entity.type
_entity.pdbx_description
1 polymer ?
#
loop_
_entity_poly.entity_id
_entity_poly.type
_entity_poly.pdbx_seq_one_letter_code
_entity_poly.pdbx_strand_id
1 'polypeptide(L)'
;MNTYKSFAVVGGGRVGLPVVTGLAAKNVSVILLSRSSTKTPPSGVQLIQVDTSDVAAVTVILKEHKVDVVISTIHASSPEDAAGQKPVVDAAKAAGVKLYVPSEFGSPTDGHTEGLLGAKNKLAEYAKSIGLPSVRIYTGLFTEFIPFLMGYDTNGKIRVIGKGDTPVSFTALSDVTGFVVYVLATLPPSELENHIFRLEGDRATSNELATKFNTSVDHIDSVPGEGGEFITHLLQTFEAGPGSSGWDEADKREGSEGAASGNAWWPSHRWKTIKEVHNL
;
A
#
# COMPACT_ATOMS: atom_id res chain seq x y z
N MET A 1 2.45 -19.18 -16.19
CA MET A 1 3.33 -19.40 -15.02
C MET A 1 4.16 -18.15 -14.80
N ASN A 2 4.39 -17.75 -13.55
CA ASN A 2 5.24 -16.59 -13.25
C ASN A 2 6.67 -16.78 -13.79
N THR A 3 7.19 -15.73 -14.45
CA THR A 3 8.54 -15.71 -15.03
C THR A 3 9.51 -14.82 -14.26
N TYR A 4 9.06 -14.06 -13.26
CA TYR A 4 9.93 -13.19 -12.47
C TYR A 4 10.79 -13.99 -11.49
N LYS A 5 12.08 -13.65 -11.42
CA LYS A 5 13.09 -14.35 -10.62
C LYS A 5 13.92 -13.42 -9.73
N SER A 6 13.94 -12.12 -9.99
CA SER A 6 14.70 -11.14 -9.22
C SER A 6 13.87 -9.93 -8.84
N PHE A 7 13.90 -9.57 -7.56
CA PHE A 7 13.08 -8.51 -6.97
C PHE A 7 13.96 -7.50 -6.22
N ALA A 8 13.64 -6.22 -6.36
CA ALA A 8 14.15 -5.18 -5.47
C ALA A 8 12.99 -4.57 -4.70
N VAL A 9 13.08 -4.56 -3.37
CA VAL A 9 12.13 -3.85 -2.51
C VAL A 9 12.75 -2.55 -2.05
N VAL A 10 12.09 -1.42 -2.30
CA VAL A 10 12.55 -0.09 -1.90
C VAL A 10 11.80 0.32 -0.63
N GLY A 11 12.55 0.51 0.45
CA GLY A 11 12.04 0.82 1.78
C GLY A 11 11.87 -0.43 2.66
N GLY A 12 12.49 -0.42 3.85
CA GLY A 12 12.38 -1.49 4.86
C GLY A 12 11.39 -1.14 5.98
N GLY A 13 10.18 -0.74 5.62
CA GLY A 13 9.12 -0.35 6.56
C GLY A 13 8.21 -1.52 6.98
N ARG A 14 7.01 -1.18 7.47
CA ARG A 14 5.99 -2.17 7.89
C ARG A 14 5.47 -3.06 6.75
N VAL A 15 5.57 -2.59 5.50
CA VAL A 15 5.22 -3.37 4.29
C VAL A 15 6.47 -4.02 3.70
N GLY A 16 7.55 -3.26 3.51
CA GLY A 16 8.72 -3.71 2.77
C GLY A 16 9.45 -4.91 3.40
N LEU A 17 9.70 -4.91 4.71
CA LEU A 17 10.40 -6.04 5.34
C LEU A 17 9.60 -7.35 5.29
N PRO A 18 8.29 -7.38 5.60
CA PRO A 18 7.50 -8.60 5.41
C PRO A 18 7.43 -9.07 3.95
N VAL A 19 7.35 -8.16 2.97
CA VAL A 19 7.40 -8.52 1.54
C VAL A 19 8.75 -9.14 1.18
N VAL A 20 9.86 -8.57 1.63
CA VAL A 20 11.21 -9.15 1.46
C VAL A 20 11.26 -10.57 2.02
N THR A 21 10.79 -10.76 3.25
CA THR A 21 10.76 -12.08 3.91
C THR A 21 9.93 -13.09 3.14
N GLY A 22 8.73 -12.71 2.70
CA GLY A 22 7.86 -13.59 1.94
C GLY A 22 8.45 -13.96 0.57
N LEU A 23 9.05 -13.02 -0.15
CA LEU A 23 9.72 -13.29 -1.43
C LEU A 23 10.95 -14.18 -1.25
N ALA A 24 11.79 -13.94 -0.23
CA ALA A 24 12.97 -14.76 0.04
C ALA A 24 12.60 -16.24 0.27
N ALA A 25 11.43 -16.51 0.86
CA ALA A 25 10.90 -17.86 1.06
C ALA A 25 10.40 -18.54 -0.24
N LYS A 26 10.36 -17.84 -1.38
CA LYS A 26 9.94 -18.38 -2.69
C LYS A 26 11.09 -18.82 -3.59
N ASN A 27 12.32 -18.93 -3.06
CA ASN A 27 13.53 -19.27 -3.82
C ASN A 27 13.77 -18.33 -5.04
N VAL A 28 13.48 -17.04 -4.87
CA VAL A 28 13.78 -15.97 -5.84
C VAL A 28 14.87 -15.06 -5.27
N SER A 29 15.56 -14.33 -6.14
CA SER A 29 16.55 -13.33 -5.73
C SER A 29 15.82 -12.09 -5.21
N VAL A 30 16.22 -11.59 -4.04
CA VAL A 30 15.64 -10.40 -3.43
C VAL A 30 16.75 -9.51 -2.88
N ILE A 31 16.67 -8.22 -3.17
CA ILE A 31 17.47 -7.18 -2.52
C ILE A 31 16.57 -6.14 -1.85
N LEU A 32 17.05 -5.56 -0.75
CA LEU A 32 16.41 -4.44 -0.07
C LEU A 32 17.20 -3.17 -0.35
N LEU A 33 16.56 -2.16 -0.95
CA LEU A 33 17.12 -0.81 -1.10
C LEU A 33 16.58 0.09 0.01
N SER A 34 17.46 0.83 0.68
CA SER A 34 17.06 1.73 1.77
C SER A 34 18.04 2.89 1.90
N ARG A 35 17.56 4.07 2.30
CA ARG A 35 18.41 5.20 2.67
C ARG A 35 19.18 4.95 3.97
N SER A 36 18.63 4.11 4.85
CA SER A 36 19.24 3.70 6.12
C SER A 36 19.91 2.33 6.01
N SER A 37 21.12 2.22 6.57
CA SER A 37 21.85 0.97 6.78
C SER A 37 21.39 0.16 8.00
N THR A 38 20.49 0.70 8.84
CA THR A 38 20.08 0.04 10.10
C THR A 38 18.95 -0.97 9.95
N LYS A 39 18.48 -1.22 8.72
CA LYS A 39 17.44 -2.22 8.47
C LYS A 39 18.04 -3.62 8.52
N THR A 40 17.31 -4.57 9.08
CA THR A 40 17.76 -5.97 9.17
C THR A 40 16.86 -6.83 8.29
N PRO A 41 17.24 -7.09 7.02
CA PRO A 41 16.54 -8.07 6.20
C PRO A 41 16.79 -9.49 6.73
N PRO A 42 15.97 -10.48 6.33
CA PRO A 42 16.20 -11.88 6.65
C PRO A 42 17.54 -12.38 6.07
N SER A 43 18.04 -13.49 6.62
CA SER A 43 19.27 -14.13 6.13
C SER A 43 19.19 -14.43 4.63
N GLY A 44 20.29 -14.19 3.91
CA GLY A 44 20.38 -14.39 2.46
C GLY A 44 19.86 -13.23 1.61
N VAL A 45 19.25 -12.20 2.20
CA VAL A 45 18.87 -10.97 1.49
C VAL A 45 19.89 -9.86 1.78
N GLN A 46 20.40 -9.26 0.72
CA GLN A 46 21.31 -8.12 0.83
C GLN A 46 20.52 -6.82 1.06
N LEU A 47 20.90 -6.06 2.10
CA LEU A 47 20.57 -4.65 2.23
C LEU A 47 21.61 -3.83 1.47
N ILE A 48 21.15 -2.98 0.56
CA ILE A 48 21.98 -2.02 -0.16
C ILE A 48 21.53 -0.62 0.25
N GLN A 49 22.43 0.09 0.93
CA GLN A 49 22.19 1.48 1.30
C GLN A 49 22.36 2.36 0.06
N VAL A 50 21.32 3.11 -0.30
CA VAL A 50 21.34 4.01 -1.45
C VAL A 50 20.37 5.17 -1.24
N ASP A 51 20.74 6.37 -1.71
CA ASP A 51 19.77 7.45 -1.89
C ASP A 51 18.87 7.11 -3.07
N THR A 52 17.59 6.88 -2.80
CA THR A 52 16.61 6.48 -3.82
C THR A 52 16.32 7.60 -4.82
N SER A 53 16.77 8.83 -4.57
CA SER A 53 16.71 9.94 -5.53
C SER A 53 17.87 9.93 -6.54
N ASP A 54 18.95 9.19 -6.27
CA ASP A 54 20.05 9.00 -7.21
C ASP A 54 19.69 7.94 -8.26
N VAL A 55 19.11 8.42 -9.36
CA VAL A 55 18.66 7.58 -10.48
C VAL A 55 19.81 6.73 -11.04
N ALA A 56 21.03 7.26 -11.12
CA ALA A 56 22.17 6.56 -11.71
C ALA A 56 22.62 5.40 -10.80
N ALA A 57 22.79 5.66 -9.51
CA ALA A 57 23.17 4.64 -8.54
C ALA A 57 22.12 3.52 -8.46
N VAL A 58 20.83 3.88 -8.37
CA VAL A 58 19.74 2.89 -8.36
C VAL A 58 19.74 2.07 -9.67
N THR A 59 19.94 2.71 -10.83
CA THR A 59 20.00 2.00 -12.11
C THR A 59 21.12 0.97 -12.15
N VAL A 60 22.31 1.32 -11.67
CA VAL A 60 23.47 0.40 -11.61
C VAL A 60 23.14 -0.82 -10.75
N ILE A 61 22.63 -0.59 -9.52
CA ILE A 61 22.26 -1.66 -8.60
C ILE A 61 21.21 -2.59 -9.23
N LEU A 62 20.15 -2.03 -9.82
CA LEU A 62 19.10 -2.83 -10.45
C LEU A 62 19.62 -3.69 -11.62
N LYS A 63 20.58 -3.17 -12.41
CA LYS A 63 21.23 -3.93 -13.50
C LYS A 63 22.15 -5.02 -12.97
N GLU A 64 22.99 -4.72 -12.00
CA GLU A 64 23.93 -5.68 -11.39
C GLU A 64 23.20 -6.89 -10.81
N HIS A 65 22.05 -6.65 -10.18
CA HIS A 65 21.20 -7.69 -9.60
C HIS A 65 20.16 -8.26 -10.57
N LYS A 66 20.18 -7.84 -11.84
CA LYS A 66 19.28 -8.31 -12.92
C LYS A 66 17.81 -8.29 -12.49
N VAL A 67 17.38 -7.19 -11.87
CA VAL A 67 16.07 -7.07 -11.22
C VAL A 67 14.96 -7.12 -12.27
N ASP A 68 14.01 -8.04 -12.10
CA ASP A 68 12.81 -8.14 -12.95
C ASP A 68 11.70 -7.22 -12.44
N VAL A 69 11.54 -7.11 -11.11
CA VAL A 69 10.43 -6.39 -10.48
C VAL A 69 10.95 -5.47 -9.39
N VAL A 70 10.52 -4.20 -9.41
CA VAL A 70 10.79 -3.24 -8.34
C VAL A 70 9.51 -2.97 -7.56
N ILE A 71 9.57 -3.11 -6.24
CA ILE A 71 8.45 -2.88 -5.32
C ILE A 71 8.77 -1.68 -4.45
N SER A 72 8.07 -0.57 -4.65
CA SER A 72 8.18 0.61 -3.79
C SER A 72 7.28 0.47 -2.58
N THR A 73 7.86 0.60 -1.39
CA THR A 73 7.14 0.71 -0.11
C THR A 73 7.50 2.00 0.61
N ILE A 74 7.91 3.01 -0.17
CA ILE A 74 8.21 4.35 0.33
C ILE A 74 6.94 4.94 0.93
N HIS A 75 7.01 5.35 2.20
CA HIS A 75 5.92 6.04 2.86
C HIS A 75 5.65 7.38 2.16
N ALA A 76 4.38 7.69 1.92
CA ALA A 76 3.98 8.96 1.35
C ALA A 76 2.79 9.54 2.12
N SER A 77 3.04 10.63 2.83
CA SER A 77 2.05 11.40 3.60
C SER A 77 1.64 12.70 2.91
N SER A 78 2.40 13.14 1.89
CA SER A 78 2.11 14.33 1.10
C SER A 78 2.25 14.08 -0.41
N PRO A 79 1.71 14.98 -1.27
CA PRO A 79 1.94 14.92 -2.71
C PRO A 79 3.42 14.89 -3.09
N GLU A 80 4.28 15.61 -2.36
CA GLU A 80 5.72 15.66 -2.56
C GLU A 80 6.38 14.30 -2.24
N ASP A 81 5.99 13.67 -1.13
CA ASP A 81 6.47 12.32 -0.80
C ASP A 81 6.08 11.31 -1.89
N ALA A 82 4.84 11.40 -2.39
CA ALA A 82 4.36 10.52 -3.45
C ALA A 82 5.15 10.73 -4.76
N ALA A 83 5.43 11.98 -5.12
CA ALA A 83 6.27 12.34 -6.26
C ALA A 83 7.74 11.90 -6.08
N GLY A 84 8.23 11.80 -4.84
CA GLY A 84 9.56 11.32 -4.48
C GLY A 84 9.87 9.88 -4.93
N GLN A 85 8.87 9.12 -5.38
CA GLN A 85 9.06 7.80 -5.99
C GLN A 85 9.48 7.86 -7.46
N LYS A 86 9.31 8.99 -8.15
CA LYS A 86 9.61 9.13 -9.58
C LYS A 86 11.05 8.74 -9.96
N PRO A 87 12.10 9.12 -9.20
CA PRO A 87 13.46 8.69 -9.49
C PRO A 87 13.63 7.16 -9.54
N VAL A 88 12.88 6.42 -8.70
CA VAL A 88 12.90 4.94 -8.70
C VAL A 88 12.26 4.39 -9.98
N VAL A 89 11.18 5.02 -10.46
CA VAL A 89 10.54 4.67 -11.74
C VAL A 89 11.52 4.89 -12.90
N ASP A 90 12.20 6.03 -12.93
CA ASP A 90 13.18 6.37 -13.96
C ASP A 90 14.35 5.36 -13.95
N ALA A 91 14.85 5.01 -12.76
CA ALA A 91 15.92 4.03 -12.61
C ALA A 91 15.47 2.62 -13.02
N ALA A 92 14.26 2.21 -12.64
CA ALA A 92 13.69 0.93 -13.03
C ALA A 92 13.57 0.81 -14.56
N LYS A 93 13.07 1.87 -15.22
CA LYS A 93 13.00 1.91 -16.69
C LYS A 93 14.38 1.82 -17.32
N ALA A 94 15.35 2.61 -16.83
CA ALA A 94 16.72 2.62 -17.35
C ALA A 94 17.48 1.29 -17.11
N ALA A 95 17.08 0.54 -16.08
CA ALA A 95 17.62 -0.78 -15.76
C ALA A 95 17.01 -1.93 -16.56
N GLY A 96 15.90 -1.70 -17.27
CA GLY A 96 15.18 -2.75 -17.99
C GLY A 96 14.31 -3.63 -17.09
N VAL A 97 13.88 -3.09 -15.94
CA VAL A 97 12.87 -3.74 -15.07
C VAL A 97 11.59 -3.97 -15.85
N LYS A 98 10.94 -5.11 -15.60
CA LYS A 98 9.77 -5.58 -16.35
C LYS A 98 8.44 -5.14 -15.72
N LEU A 99 8.41 -4.99 -14.39
CA LEU A 99 7.22 -4.59 -13.65
C LEU A 99 7.57 -3.68 -12.47
N TYR A 100 6.79 -2.62 -12.27
CA TYR A 100 6.88 -1.74 -11.12
C TYR A 100 5.66 -1.85 -10.20
N VAL A 101 5.86 -1.99 -8.91
CA VAL A 101 4.79 -1.94 -7.89
C VAL A 101 4.93 -0.62 -7.14
N PRO A 102 4.15 0.43 -7.46
CA PRO A 102 4.17 1.68 -6.70
C PRO A 102 3.70 1.50 -5.25
N SER A 103 4.08 2.43 -4.37
CA SER A 103 3.57 2.47 -2.99
C SER A 103 2.10 2.96 -2.98
N GLU A 104 1.16 2.03 -3.17
CA GLU A 104 -0.29 2.27 -3.31
C GLU A 104 -1.15 1.59 -2.22
N PHE A 105 -0.52 1.05 -1.18
CA PHE A 105 -1.15 0.23 -0.14
C PHE A 105 -2.08 1.07 0.78
N GLY A 106 -3.21 1.51 0.24
CA GLY A 106 -4.17 2.42 0.87
C GLY A 106 -5.49 2.51 0.09
N SER A 107 -6.08 3.70 0.07
CA SER A 107 -7.26 4.03 -0.75
C SER A 107 -6.98 3.95 -2.26
N PRO A 108 -8.01 3.76 -3.09
CA PRO A 108 -7.88 3.86 -4.55
C PRO A 108 -7.36 5.22 -4.97
N THR A 109 -6.55 5.21 -6.03
CA THR A 109 -5.87 6.41 -6.53
C THR A 109 -6.17 6.64 -8.01
N ASP A 110 -6.66 5.65 -8.74
CA ASP A 110 -7.16 5.83 -10.12
C ASP A 110 -8.30 6.85 -10.17
N GLY A 111 -8.32 7.65 -11.24
CA GLY A 111 -9.26 8.75 -11.42
C GLY A 111 -8.94 10.03 -10.63
N HIS A 112 -8.19 9.96 -9.52
CA HIS A 112 -7.85 11.16 -8.75
C HIS A 112 -6.84 12.06 -9.50
N THR A 113 -7.04 13.37 -9.42
CA THR A 113 -6.20 14.40 -10.08
C THR A 113 -5.48 15.35 -9.14
N GLU A 114 -5.96 15.45 -7.89
CA GLU A 114 -5.50 16.39 -6.87
C GLU A 114 -5.05 15.69 -5.58
N GLY A 115 -4.33 16.42 -4.73
CA GLY A 115 -3.86 15.94 -3.44
C GLY A 115 -2.92 14.74 -3.53
N LEU A 116 -2.78 14.04 -2.39
CA LEU A 116 -1.92 12.87 -2.26
C LEU A 116 -2.32 11.74 -3.21
N LEU A 117 -3.62 11.44 -3.31
CA LEU A 117 -4.13 10.36 -4.17
C LEU A 117 -3.88 10.66 -5.65
N GLY A 118 -4.09 11.92 -6.09
CA GLY A 118 -3.79 12.34 -7.45
C GLY A 118 -2.29 12.34 -7.78
N ALA A 119 -1.42 12.64 -6.82
CA ALA A 119 0.03 12.53 -7.01
C ALA A 119 0.48 11.07 -7.21
N LYS A 120 -0.08 10.13 -6.45
CA LYS A 120 0.13 8.69 -6.63
C LYS A 120 -0.39 8.20 -7.99
N ASN A 121 -1.56 8.67 -8.40
CA ASN A 121 -2.11 8.40 -9.75
C ASN A 121 -1.19 8.86 -10.88
N LYS A 122 -0.71 10.09 -10.80
CA LYS A 122 0.23 10.66 -11.78
C LYS A 122 1.50 9.82 -11.90
N LEU A 123 1.99 9.24 -10.81
CA LEU A 123 3.17 8.36 -10.83
C LEU A 123 2.89 7.05 -11.59
N ALA A 124 1.75 6.40 -11.33
CA ALA A 124 1.36 5.17 -12.03
C ALA A 124 1.15 5.42 -13.54
N GLU A 125 0.44 6.49 -13.89
CA GLU A 125 0.25 6.89 -15.30
C GLU A 125 1.57 7.29 -15.96
N TYR A 126 2.49 7.93 -15.22
CA TYR A 126 3.83 8.22 -15.72
C TYR A 126 4.61 6.94 -16.06
N ALA A 127 4.64 5.95 -15.15
CA ALA A 127 5.31 4.67 -15.39
C ALA A 127 4.75 3.99 -16.67
N LYS A 128 3.42 3.97 -16.82
CA LYS A 128 2.75 3.47 -18.03
C LYS A 128 3.15 4.27 -19.29
N SER A 129 3.19 5.60 -19.21
CA SER A 129 3.53 6.47 -20.36
C SER A 129 4.95 6.25 -20.90
N ILE A 130 5.89 5.85 -20.04
CA ILE A 130 7.27 5.51 -20.44
C ILE A 130 7.43 4.02 -20.78
N GLY A 131 6.33 3.27 -20.87
CA GLY A 131 6.31 1.84 -21.18
C GLY A 131 6.97 0.99 -20.10
N LEU A 132 6.80 1.35 -18.83
CA LEU A 132 7.10 0.49 -17.68
C LEU A 132 5.75 0.04 -17.08
N PRO A 133 5.32 -1.22 -17.32
CA PRO A 133 4.09 -1.73 -16.74
C PRO A 133 4.13 -1.64 -15.21
N SER A 134 2.98 -1.34 -14.62
CA SER A 134 2.85 -1.30 -13.16
C SER A 134 1.68 -2.13 -12.65
N VAL A 135 1.70 -2.56 -11.39
CA VAL A 135 0.55 -3.18 -10.73
C VAL A 135 0.22 -2.42 -9.46
N ARG A 136 -1.04 -2.03 -9.28
CA ARG A 136 -1.51 -1.28 -8.10
C ARG A 136 -2.29 -2.21 -7.19
N ILE A 137 -2.12 -2.04 -5.88
CA ILE A 137 -2.77 -2.88 -4.88
C ILE A 137 -3.36 -1.95 -3.82
N TYR A 138 -4.67 -1.74 -3.89
CA TYR A 138 -5.42 -0.97 -2.91
C TYR A 138 -5.89 -1.87 -1.80
N THR A 139 -5.77 -1.39 -0.57
CA THR A 139 -5.94 -2.21 0.63
C THR A 139 -6.90 -1.59 1.64
N GLY A 140 -7.39 -0.38 1.35
CA GLY A 140 -8.01 0.45 2.39
C GLY A 140 -7.01 0.72 3.51
N LEU A 141 -7.51 0.89 4.73
CA LEU A 141 -6.67 1.14 5.90
C LEU A 141 -6.05 -0.16 6.42
N PHE A 142 -4.78 -0.11 6.85
CA PHE A 142 -4.20 -1.22 7.58
C PHE A 142 -4.91 -1.40 8.92
N THR A 143 -5.42 -2.61 9.16
CA THR A 143 -6.18 -2.93 10.36
C THR A 143 -5.39 -2.61 11.63
N GLU A 144 -4.08 -2.87 11.65
CA GLU A 144 -3.18 -2.59 12.77
C GLU A 144 -3.07 -1.11 13.13
N PHE A 145 -3.46 -0.20 12.23
CA PHE A 145 -3.42 1.24 12.46
C PHE A 145 -4.71 1.84 12.97
N ILE A 146 -5.78 1.05 13.13
CA ILE A 146 -7.05 1.52 13.71
C ILE A 146 -6.82 2.25 15.05
N PRO A 147 -6.08 1.68 16.04
CA PRO A 147 -6.00 2.33 17.34
C PRO A 147 -5.33 3.72 17.30
N PHE A 148 -4.31 3.87 16.46
CA PHE A 148 -3.60 5.13 16.28
C PHE A 148 -4.40 6.14 15.45
N LEU A 149 -4.82 5.77 14.24
CA LEU A 149 -5.45 6.69 13.29
C LEU A 149 -6.86 7.07 13.70
N MET A 150 -7.60 6.13 14.29
CA MET A 150 -8.94 6.37 14.80
C MET A 150 -8.93 6.92 16.24
N GLY A 151 -7.76 7.19 16.83
CA GLY A 151 -7.65 7.90 18.12
C GLY A 151 -7.87 7.07 19.39
N TYR A 152 -8.10 5.78 19.28
CA TYR A 152 -8.26 4.88 20.42
C TYR A 152 -7.05 4.93 21.38
N ASP A 153 -5.82 4.96 20.83
CA ASP A 153 -4.60 5.05 21.64
C ASP A 153 -4.44 6.41 22.36
N THR A 154 -5.21 7.42 21.97
CA THR A 154 -5.14 8.77 22.56
C THR A 154 -5.98 8.89 23.83
N ASN A 155 -7.24 8.44 23.79
CA ASN A 155 -8.18 8.62 24.90
C ASN A 155 -9.13 7.43 25.12
N GLY A 156 -8.85 6.29 24.48
CA GLY A 156 -9.67 5.08 24.55
C GLY A 156 -10.94 5.13 23.71
N LYS A 157 -11.18 6.17 22.89
CA LYS A 157 -12.38 6.34 22.06
C LYS A 157 -12.08 6.31 20.57
N ILE A 158 -13.09 6.01 19.77
CA ILE A 158 -12.98 6.07 18.30
C ILE A 158 -13.40 7.46 17.80
N ARG A 159 -12.49 8.15 17.11
CA ARG A 159 -12.74 9.45 16.49
C ARG A 159 -13.74 9.34 15.35
N VAL A 160 -14.67 10.29 15.32
CA VAL A 160 -15.63 10.46 14.24
C VAL A 160 -15.52 11.90 13.72
N ILE A 161 -15.22 12.03 12.43
CA ILE A 161 -15.46 13.27 11.68
C ILE A 161 -16.74 13.05 10.86
N GLY A 162 -17.65 14.03 10.88
CA GLY A 162 -18.95 13.88 10.25
C GLY A 162 -19.89 12.96 11.04
N LYS A 163 -20.61 12.08 10.33
CA LYS A 163 -21.57 11.15 10.93
C LYS A 163 -20.90 9.86 11.39
N GLY A 164 -19.83 9.43 10.71
CA GLY A 164 -19.12 8.19 11.04
C GLY A 164 -19.87 6.94 10.61
N ASP A 165 -20.79 7.06 9.65
CA ASP A 165 -21.63 5.99 9.09
C ASP A 165 -21.14 5.53 7.70
N THR A 166 -20.09 6.14 7.16
CA THR A 166 -19.50 5.74 5.88
C THR A 166 -18.58 4.53 6.08
N PRO A 167 -18.80 3.40 5.36
CA PRO A 167 -17.96 2.22 5.49
C PRO A 167 -16.54 2.44 4.95
N VAL A 168 -15.56 1.91 5.67
CA VAL A 168 -14.13 1.91 5.30
C VAL A 168 -13.66 0.47 5.16
N SER A 169 -12.81 0.22 4.16
CA SER A 169 -12.14 -1.08 3.98
C SER A 169 -10.93 -1.18 4.89
N PHE A 170 -10.80 -2.29 5.59
CA PHE A 170 -9.63 -2.59 6.43
C PHE A 170 -8.99 -3.89 5.99
N THR A 171 -7.67 -3.91 5.89
CA THR A 171 -6.91 -5.12 5.52
C THR A 171 -5.72 -5.28 6.45
N ALA A 172 -5.55 -6.49 7.02
CA ALA A 172 -4.41 -6.77 7.88
C ALA A 172 -3.09 -6.68 7.12
N LEU A 173 -2.04 -6.11 7.72
CA LEU A 173 -0.71 -6.02 7.11
C LEU A 173 -0.17 -7.38 6.65
N SER A 174 -0.47 -8.45 7.40
CA SER A 174 -0.08 -9.81 6.99
C SER A 174 -0.78 -10.27 5.71
N ASP A 175 -2.03 -9.87 5.52
CA ASP A 175 -2.80 -10.22 4.31
C ASP A 175 -2.32 -9.39 3.12
N VAL A 176 -2.08 -8.08 3.31
CA VAL A 176 -1.51 -7.21 2.28
C VAL A 176 -0.17 -7.74 1.79
N THR A 177 0.77 -7.96 2.71
CA THR A 177 2.13 -8.39 2.34
C THR A 177 2.16 -9.82 1.81
N GLY A 178 1.32 -10.71 2.36
CA GLY A 178 1.12 -12.05 1.85
C GLY A 178 0.56 -12.04 0.42
N PHE A 179 -0.42 -11.19 0.13
CA PHE A 179 -1.02 -11.07 -1.19
C PHE A 179 -0.03 -10.55 -2.22
N VAL A 180 0.74 -9.50 -1.90
CA VAL A 180 1.82 -8.98 -2.75
C VAL A 180 2.80 -10.11 -3.13
N VAL A 181 3.27 -10.86 -2.14
CA VAL A 181 4.17 -11.99 -2.36
C VAL A 181 3.50 -13.06 -3.22
N TYR A 182 2.24 -13.39 -2.94
CA TYR A 182 1.50 -14.42 -3.67
C TYR A 182 1.35 -14.05 -5.15
N VAL A 183 0.82 -12.87 -5.47
CA VAL A 183 0.54 -12.50 -6.86
C VAL A 183 1.83 -12.35 -7.67
N LEU A 184 2.86 -11.72 -7.09
CA LEU A 184 4.15 -11.54 -7.75
C LEU A 184 4.95 -12.83 -7.90
N ALA A 185 4.70 -13.85 -7.07
CA ALA A 185 5.37 -15.13 -7.14
C ALA A 185 4.63 -16.16 -8.01
N THR A 186 3.32 -16.02 -8.22
CA THR A 186 2.49 -17.08 -8.84
C THR A 186 1.86 -16.68 -10.17
N LEU A 187 1.41 -15.43 -10.32
CA LEU A 187 0.71 -14.99 -11.53
C LEU A 187 1.67 -14.76 -12.70
N PRO A 188 1.28 -15.06 -13.95
CA PRO A 188 2.03 -14.66 -15.13
C PRO A 188 2.06 -13.12 -15.29
N PRO A 189 3.10 -12.55 -15.94
CA PRO A 189 3.19 -11.11 -16.22
C PRO A 189 1.91 -10.50 -16.81
N SER A 190 1.27 -11.19 -17.75
CA SER A 190 0.04 -10.72 -18.43
C SER A 190 -1.15 -10.49 -17.50
N GLU A 191 -1.17 -11.08 -16.31
CA GLU A 191 -2.20 -10.86 -15.29
C GLU A 191 -1.83 -9.75 -14.29
N LEU A 192 -0.58 -9.29 -14.30
CA LEU A 192 -0.06 -8.26 -13.42
C LEU A 192 0.07 -6.90 -14.12
N GLU A 193 0.47 -6.90 -15.39
CA GLU A 193 0.75 -5.67 -16.14
C GLU A 193 -0.47 -4.75 -16.22
N ASN A 194 -0.36 -3.57 -15.58
CA ASN A 194 -1.39 -2.54 -15.48
C ASN A 194 -2.68 -2.99 -14.76
N HIS A 195 -2.58 -4.07 -13.97
CA HIS A 195 -3.68 -4.55 -13.15
C HIS A 195 -3.85 -3.69 -11.88
N ILE A 196 -5.08 -3.59 -11.39
CA ILE A 196 -5.42 -2.99 -10.10
C ILE A 196 -6.12 -4.04 -9.24
N PHE A 197 -5.48 -4.43 -8.13
CA PHE A 197 -6.10 -5.32 -7.14
C PHE A 197 -6.73 -4.50 -6.03
N ARG A 198 -7.98 -4.82 -5.68
CA ARG A 198 -8.74 -4.19 -4.58
C ARG A 198 -8.95 -5.20 -3.48
N LEU A 199 -8.31 -4.98 -2.33
CA LEU A 199 -8.35 -5.89 -1.18
C LEU A 199 -9.24 -5.33 -0.07
N GLU A 200 -9.90 -6.23 0.64
CA GLU A 200 -10.67 -5.91 1.85
C GLU A 200 -10.69 -7.14 2.77
N GLY A 201 -10.15 -7.01 3.98
CA GLY A 201 -10.21 -8.09 4.99
C GLY A 201 -11.41 -7.99 5.93
N ASP A 202 -11.82 -6.77 6.25
CA ASP A 202 -13.03 -6.45 6.97
C ASP A 202 -13.52 -5.07 6.54
N ARG A 203 -14.77 -4.76 6.88
CA ARG A 203 -15.40 -3.47 6.62
C ARG A 203 -16.05 -2.97 7.89
N ALA A 204 -15.87 -1.69 8.19
CA ALA A 204 -16.51 -1.05 9.32
C ALA A 204 -16.70 0.44 9.10
N THR A 205 -17.74 1.01 9.70
CA THR A 205 -17.86 2.44 9.95
C THR A 205 -17.13 2.82 11.25
N SER A 206 -16.89 4.11 11.50
CA SER A 206 -16.34 4.57 12.78
C SER A 206 -17.24 4.20 13.97
N ASN A 207 -18.57 4.26 13.78
CA ASN A 207 -19.54 3.85 14.80
C ASN A 207 -19.48 2.34 15.09
N GLU A 208 -19.32 1.51 14.06
CA GLU A 208 -19.12 0.07 14.20
C GLU A 208 -17.78 -0.28 14.84
N LEU A 209 -16.72 0.49 14.54
CA LEU A 209 -15.43 0.34 15.21
C LEU A 209 -15.55 0.57 16.72
N ALA A 210 -16.26 1.61 17.16
CA ALA A 210 -16.48 1.85 18.59
C ALA A 210 -17.17 0.63 19.25
N THR A 211 -18.15 0.06 18.57
CA THR A 211 -18.83 -1.17 19.02
C THR A 211 -17.87 -2.37 19.06
N LYS A 212 -17.06 -2.59 18.02
CA LYS A 212 -16.07 -3.70 17.98
C LYS A 212 -15.05 -3.59 19.10
N PHE A 213 -14.57 -2.39 19.40
CA PHE A 213 -13.60 -2.10 20.47
C PHE A 213 -14.23 -1.96 21.86
N ASN A 214 -15.56 -2.15 21.99
CA ASN A 214 -16.31 -1.98 23.22
C ASN A 214 -16.05 -0.60 23.89
N THR A 215 -16.11 0.46 23.08
CA THR A 215 -15.89 1.84 23.52
C THR A 215 -16.94 2.79 22.93
N SER A 216 -16.81 4.07 23.24
CA SER A 216 -17.62 5.16 22.71
C SER A 216 -16.89 5.92 21.60
N VAL A 217 -17.65 6.72 20.85
CA VAL A 217 -17.10 7.64 19.86
C VAL A 217 -16.70 8.99 20.47
N ASP A 218 -15.78 9.66 19.81
CA ASP A 218 -15.34 11.03 20.08
C ASP A 218 -15.54 11.86 18.80
N HIS A 219 -16.61 12.66 18.75
CA HIS A 219 -16.86 13.52 17.61
C HIS A 219 -15.90 14.71 17.63
N ILE A 220 -15.16 14.88 16.55
CA ILE A 220 -14.15 15.92 16.40
C ILE A 220 -14.29 16.58 15.02
N ASP A 221 -13.90 17.85 14.93
CA ASP A 221 -13.78 18.54 13.64
C ASP A 221 -12.39 18.32 13.02
N SER A 222 -11.37 18.16 13.88
CA SER A 222 -9.96 17.96 13.49
C SER A 222 -9.17 17.29 14.61
N VAL A 223 -8.11 16.58 14.24
CA VAL A 223 -7.12 16.01 15.17
C VAL A 223 -6.04 17.05 15.47
N PRO A 224 -5.82 17.44 16.74
CA PRO A 224 -4.78 18.40 17.10
C PRO A 224 -3.39 17.76 17.15
N GLY A 225 -2.35 18.59 17.13
CA GLY A 225 -0.96 18.19 17.34
C GLY A 225 -0.24 17.75 16.07
N GLU A 226 1.02 17.32 16.25
CA GLU A 226 1.88 16.86 15.16
C GLU A 226 1.25 15.66 14.43
N GLY A 227 1.17 15.73 13.10
CA GLY A 227 0.50 14.72 12.27
C GLY A 227 -1.04 14.79 12.27
N GLY A 228 -1.64 15.68 13.07
CA GLY A 228 -3.08 15.83 13.18
C GLY A 228 -3.77 16.26 11.88
N GLU A 229 -3.14 17.13 11.08
CA GLU A 229 -3.66 17.55 9.77
C GLU A 229 -3.80 16.37 8.80
N PHE A 230 -2.79 15.49 8.75
CA PHE A 230 -2.82 14.29 7.92
C PHE A 230 -3.96 13.35 8.34
N ILE A 231 -4.09 13.07 9.65
CA ILE A 231 -5.15 12.19 10.16
C ILE A 231 -6.53 12.83 9.92
N THR A 232 -6.66 14.15 10.11
CA THR A 232 -7.90 14.88 9.83
C THR A 232 -8.31 14.72 8.37
N HIS A 233 -7.38 14.97 7.43
CA HIS A 233 -7.65 14.82 6.00
C HIS A 233 -7.99 13.38 5.62
N LEU A 234 -7.31 12.39 6.22
CA LEU A 234 -7.60 10.98 6.03
C LEU A 234 -9.04 10.63 6.48
N LEU A 235 -9.43 11.02 7.69
CA LEU A 235 -10.77 10.75 8.22
C LEU A 235 -11.86 11.49 7.44
N GLN A 236 -11.62 12.71 6.99
CA GLN A 236 -12.52 13.44 6.08
C GLN A 236 -12.67 12.72 4.73
N THR A 237 -11.55 12.21 4.18
CA THR A 237 -11.55 11.42 2.95
C THR A 237 -12.35 10.13 3.12
N PHE A 238 -12.24 9.46 4.26
CA PHE A 238 -13.02 8.27 4.55
C PHE A 238 -14.51 8.55 4.69
N GLU A 239 -14.88 9.59 5.43
CA GLU A 239 -16.28 10.01 5.58
C GLU A 239 -16.92 10.39 4.24
N ALA A 240 -16.13 10.95 3.32
CA ALA A 240 -16.58 11.29 1.95
C ALA A 240 -16.75 10.06 1.03
N GLY A 241 -16.33 8.86 1.44
CA GLY A 241 -16.46 7.62 0.68
C GLY A 241 -15.15 6.94 0.21
N PRO A 242 -14.10 7.66 -0.22
CA PRO A 242 -12.82 7.06 -0.64
C PRO A 242 -12.02 6.28 0.42
N GLY A 243 -12.63 5.94 1.57
CA GLY A 243 -12.10 4.93 2.50
C GLY A 243 -12.38 3.48 2.06
N SER A 244 -13.28 3.27 1.10
CA SER A 244 -13.48 1.97 0.47
C SER A 244 -12.39 1.69 -0.57
N SER A 245 -11.80 0.49 -0.56
CA SER A 245 -10.90 0.04 -1.64
C SER A 245 -11.63 -0.19 -2.98
N GLY A 246 -12.97 -0.17 -2.98
CA GLY A 246 -13.83 -0.25 -4.15
C GLY A 246 -14.30 1.09 -4.67
N TRP A 247 -13.83 2.21 -4.11
CA TRP A 247 -14.21 3.54 -4.55
C TRP A 247 -13.85 3.80 -6.02
N ASP A 248 -14.81 4.35 -6.76
CA ASP A 248 -14.65 4.88 -8.10
C ASP A 248 -14.72 6.41 -8.03
N GLU A 249 -13.62 7.06 -8.36
CA GLU A 249 -13.50 8.51 -8.26
C GLU A 249 -14.29 9.26 -9.35
N ALA A 250 -14.52 8.64 -10.51
CA ALA A 250 -15.28 9.25 -11.58
C ALA A 250 -16.78 9.27 -11.25
N ASP A 251 -17.27 8.17 -10.70
CA ASP A 251 -18.68 8.01 -10.32
C ASP A 251 -18.99 8.53 -8.90
N LYS A 252 -17.96 8.83 -8.09
CA LYS A 252 -18.08 9.30 -6.70
C LYS A 252 -18.89 8.35 -5.82
N ARG A 253 -18.68 7.05 -5.99
CA ARG A 253 -19.33 5.95 -5.26
C ARG A 253 -18.51 4.67 -5.41
N GLU A 254 -18.93 3.58 -4.76
CA GLU A 254 -18.32 2.27 -5.04
C GLU A 254 -18.62 1.81 -6.47
N GLY A 255 -17.55 1.43 -7.18
CA GLY A 255 -17.61 0.90 -8.54
C GLY A 255 -18.07 -0.55 -8.60
N SER A 256 -18.31 -1.05 -9.81
CA SER A 256 -18.84 -2.41 -10.03
C SER A 256 -17.85 -3.54 -9.72
N GLU A 257 -16.54 -3.29 -9.72
CA GLU A 257 -15.57 -4.28 -9.26
C GLU A 257 -15.72 -4.56 -7.76
N GLY A 258 -16.06 -3.55 -6.96
CA GLY A 258 -16.20 -3.67 -5.51
C GLY A 258 -14.86 -3.75 -4.76
N ALA A 259 -14.92 -3.55 -3.45
CA ALA A 259 -13.73 -3.42 -2.58
C ALA A 259 -12.90 -4.71 -2.40
N ALA A 260 -13.55 -5.87 -2.53
CA ALA A 260 -12.92 -7.16 -2.29
C ALA A 260 -12.61 -7.94 -3.59
N SER A 261 -12.66 -7.31 -4.77
CA SER A 261 -12.48 -8.02 -6.05
C SER A 261 -11.15 -8.75 -6.17
N GLY A 262 -10.09 -8.17 -5.61
CA GLY A 262 -8.75 -8.74 -5.55
C GLY A 262 -8.66 -9.98 -4.66
N ASN A 263 -9.55 -10.14 -3.67
CA ASN A 263 -9.50 -11.27 -2.75
C ASN A 263 -9.64 -12.61 -3.46
N ALA A 264 -10.44 -12.67 -4.53
CA ALA A 264 -10.68 -13.88 -5.32
C ALA A 264 -9.42 -14.40 -6.03
N TRP A 265 -8.40 -13.57 -6.20
CA TRP A 265 -7.12 -13.96 -6.80
C TRP A 265 -6.27 -14.82 -5.88
N TRP A 266 -6.56 -14.85 -4.58
CA TRP A 266 -5.91 -15.75 -3.63
C TRP A 266 -6.95 -16.67 -2.98
N PRO A 267 -7.54 -17.62 -3.73
CA PRO A 267 -8.78 -18.32 -3.34
C PRO A 267 -8.64 -19.20 -2.10
N SER A 268 -7.42 -19.64 -1.78
CA SER A 268 -7.14 -20.43 -0.57
C SER A 268 -6.94 -19.59 0.68
N HIS A 269 -6.87 -18.27 0.54
CA HIS A 269 -6.54 -17.36 1.65
C HIS A 269 -7.78 -16.98 2.43
N ARG A 270 -7.63 -16.99 3.75
CA ARG A 270 -8.65 -16.47 4.67
C ARG A 270 -8.19 -15.10 5.16
N TRP A 271 -8.92 -14.07 4.76
CA TRP A 271 -8.68 -12.70 5.16
C TRP A 271 -9.05 -12.50 6.63
N LYS A 272 -8.22 -11.76 7.36
CA LYS A 272 -8.39 -11.49 8.79
C LYS A 272 -9.36 -10.36 9.02
N THR A 273 -10.25 -10.57 9.98
CA THR A 273 -11.19 -9.54 10.45
C THR A 273 -10.52 -8.55 11.40
N ILE A 274 -11.15 -7.40 11.64
CA ILE A 274 -10.70 -6.41 12.64
C ILE A 274 -10.57 -7.04 14.02
N LYS A 275 -11.54 -7.87 14.41
CA LYS A 275 -11.54 -8.54 15.73
C LYS A 275 -10.37 -9.50 15.90
N GLU A 276 -10.03 -10.25 14.86
CA GLU A 276 -8.91 -11.19 14.91
C GLU A 276 -7.55 -10.50 15.00
N VAL A 277 -7.38 -9.36 14.32
CA VAL A 277 -6.12 -8.60 14.38
C VAL A 277 -5.91 -7.97 15.75
N HIS A 278 -6.98 -7.49 16.40
CA HIS A 278 -6.91 -6.78 17.68
C HIS A 278 -7.24 -7.65 18.91
N ASN A 279 -7.53 -8.94 18.71
CA ASN A 279 -7.95 -9.89 19.76
C ASN A 279 -9.17 -9.39 20.57
N LEU A 280 -10.21 -8.92 19.86
CA LEU A 280 -11.47 -8.39 20.41
C LEU A 280 -12.56 -9.46 20.54
#